data_AF-A0A836CGB0-F1
#
_entry.id   AF-A0A836CGB0-F1
#
_cell.length_a   1.000
_cell.length_b   1.000
_cell.length_c   1.000
_cell.angle_alpha   90.00
_cell.angle_beta   90.00
_cell.angle_gamma   90.00
#
_symmetry.space_group_name_H-M   'P 1'
#
loop_
_entity.id
_entity.type
_entity.pdbx_description
1 polymer ?
#
loop_
_entity_poly.entity_id
_entity_poly.type
_entity_poly.pdbx_seq_one_letter_code
_entity_poly.pdbx_strand_id
1 'polypeptide(L)'
;MAERGYPSERDLFFCRAVLHLLSLGRSQEAADLWSQLADDVPRGSSLVQFTGLLMVMVKHRPVPPTEESAQAFTMAKSKFANSLARDPELNQMVVRAGERYFGIVPAAPAGGLLGSIMSMLG
;
A
#
# COMPACT_ATOMS: atom_id res chain seq x y z
N MET A 1 -8.80 -11.55 -19.05
CA MET A 1 -8.34 -10.22 -19.53
C MET A 1 -6.92 -9.89 -19.05
N ALA A 2 -5.96 -10.83 -19.12
CA ALA A 2 -4.58 -10.62 -18.65
C ALA A 2 -3.51 -11.03 -19.70
N GLU A 3 -3.87 -11.08 -20.98
CA GLU A 3 -3.00 -11.61 -22.05
C GLU A 3 -2.23 -10.54 -22.83
N ARG A 4 -2.37 -9.25 -22.47
CA ARG A 4 -1.74 -8.14 -23.23
C ARG A 4 -0.77 -7.26 -22.43
N GLY A 5 -0.47 -7.61 -21.18
CA GLY A 5 0.55 -6.91 -20.38
C GLY A 5 1.94 -7.53 -20.60
N TYR A 6 3.00 -6.72 -20.53
CA TYR A 6 4.35 -7.27 -20.50
C TYR A 6 4.49 -8.23 -19.30
N PRO A 7 5.34 -9.28 -19.36
CA PRO A 7 5.53 -10.18 -18.22
C PRO A 7 5.90 -9.46 -16.91
N SER A 8 6.54 -8.30 -17.03
CA SER A 8 6.87 -7.37 -15.96
C SER A 8 5.68 -6.58 -15.40
N GLU A 9 4.48 -6.65 -15.98
CA GLU A 9 3.27 -5.94 -15.52
C GLU A 9 2.28 -6.85 -14.80
N ARG A 10 2.44 -8.17 -14.91
CA ARG A 10 1.53 -9.13 -14.28
C ARG A 10 1.46 -8.93 -12.76
N ASP A 11 2.60 -8.64 -12.13
CA ASP A 11 2.65 -8.33 -10.71
C ASP A 11 1.95 -7.00 -10.38
N LEU A 12 2.06 -5.98 -11.23
CA LEU A 12 1.36 -4.70 -11.08
C LEU A 12 -0.15 -4.89 -11.09
N PHE A 13 -0.70 -5.61 -12.07
CA PHE A 13 -2.16 -5.83 -12.15
C PHE A 13 -2.70 -6.54 -10.90
N PHE A 14 -2.03 -7.62 -10.49
CA PHE A 14 -2.44 -8.36 -9.31
C PHE A 14 -2.33 -7.53 -8.03
N CYS A 15 -1.17 -6.91 -7.79
CA CYS A 15 -0.95 -6.13 -6.58
C CYS A 15 -1.86 -4.89 -6.54
N ARG A 16 -2.14 -4.25 -7.67
CA ARG A 16 -3.09 -3.14 -7.77
C ARG A 16 -4.48 -3.57 -7.30
N ALA A 17 -4.98 -4.72 -7.76
CA ALA A 17 -6.29 -5.21 -7.36
C ALA A 17 -6.38 -5.47 -5.85
N VAL A 18 -5.37 -6.14 -5.27
CA VAL A 18 -5.32 -6.44 -3.84
C VAL A 18 -5.20 -5.15 -3.00
N LEU A 19 -4.30 -4.25 -3.37
CA LEU A 19 -4.11 -2.97 -2.70
C LEU A 19 -5.35 -2.07 -2.80
N HIS A 20 -6.07 -2.13 -3.93
CA HIS A 20 -7.32 -1.41 -4.10
C HIS A 20 -8.38 -1.89 -3.09
N LEU A 21 -8.59 -3.20 -2.97
CA LEU A 21 -9.52 -3.78 -1.99
C LEU A 21 -9.12 -3.40 -0.55
N LEU A 22 -7.84 -3.48 -0.21
CA LEU A 22 -7.34 -3.02 1.08
C LEU A 22 -7.63 -1.52 1.31
N SER A 23 -7.39 -0.68 0.31
CA SER A 23 -7.67 0.77 0.35
C SER A 23 -9.15 1.11 0.49
N LEU A 24 -10.06 0.15 0.28
CA LEU A 24 -11.50 0.28 0.49
C LEU A 24 -11.98 -0.32 1.83
N GLY A 25 -11.10 -0.93 2.62
CA GLY A 25 -11.51 -1.63 3.85
C GLY A 25 -11.99 -3.06 3.62
N ARG A 26 -11.88 -3.59 2.40
CA ARG A 26 -12.41 -4.91 2.00
C ARG A 26 -11.33 -5.98 2.19
N SER A 27 -10.83 -6.14 3.41
CA SER A 27 -9.69 -7.04 3.71
C SER A 27 -10.00 -8.51 3.49
N GLN A 28 -11.25 -8.94 3.69
CA GLN A 28 -11.66 -10.32 3.41
C GLN A 28 -11.59 -10.63 1.91
N GLU A 29 -12.15 -9.76 1.08
CA GLU A 29 -12.12 -9.94 -0.38
C GLU A 29 -10.70 -9.83 -0.94
N ALA A 30 -9.86 -8.99 -0.35
CA ALA A 30 -8.44 -8.95 -0.67
C ALA A 30 -7.76 -10.29 -0.36
N ALA A 31 -8.14 -10.96 0.74
CA ALA A 31 -7.60 -12.27 1.12
C ALA A 31 -8.10 -13.37 0.19
N ASP A 32 -9.38 -13.35 -0.16
CA ASP A 32 -9.96 -14.31 -1.10
C ASP A 32 -9.29 -14.19 -2.48
N LEU A 33 -9.11 -12.96 -2.98
CA LEU A 33 -8.40 -12.68 -4.23
C LEU A 33 -6.93 -13.13 -4.17
N TRP A 34 -6.26 -12.85 -3.05
CA TRP A 34 -4.88 -13.27 -2.84
C TRP A 34 -4.76 -14.80 -2.90
N SER A 35 -5.63 -15.52 -2.20
CA SER A 35 -5.63 -17.00 -2.19
C SER A 35 -5.94 -17.62 -3.55
N GLN A 36 -6.78 -16.99 -4.37
CA GLN A 36 -7.13 -17.50 -5.70
C GLN A 36 -6.00 -17.35 -6.72
N LEU A 37 -5.15 -16.33 -6.56
CA LEU A 37 -4.17 -15.96 -7.59
C LEU A 37 -2.72 -16.10 -7.13
N ALA A 38 -2.46 -16.46 -5.86
CA ALA A 38 -1.11 -16.53 -5.30
C ALA A 38 -0.16 -17.47 -6.05
N ASP A 39 -0.68 -18.53 -6.68
CA ASP A 39 0.12 -19.49 -7.43
C ASP A 39 0.51 -19.01 -8.84
N ASP A 40 -0.24 -18.06 -9.41
CA ASP A 40 -0.02 -17.52 -10.76
C ASP A 40 0.89 -16.28 -10.77
N VAL A 41 1.22 -15.76 -9.59
CA VAL A 41 1.91 -14.49 -9.41
C VAL A 41 3.42 -14.70 -9.24
N PRO A 42 4.28 -13.88 -9.87
CA PRO A 42 5.74 -14.05 -9.77
C PRO A 42 6.24 -13.89 -8.33
N ARG A 43 6.54 -15.00 -7.65
CA ARG A 43 7.02 -15.01 -6.25
C ARG A 43 8.34 -14.23 -6.04
N GLY A 44 9.12 -14.05 -7.11
CA GLY A 44 10.34 -13.22 -7.11
C GLY A 44 10.09 -11.70 -7.14
N SER A 45 8.85 -11.25 -7.36
CA SER A 45 8.54 -9.82 -7.42
C SER A 45 8.55 -9.19 -6.02
N SER A 46 9.35 -8.14 -5.84
CA SER A 46 9.36 -7.33 -4.62
C SER A 46 8.00 -6.66 -4.33
N LEU A 47 7.20 -6.35 -5.36
CA LEU A 47 5.87 -5.79 -5.17
C LEU A 47 4.89 -6.83 -4.62
N VAL A 48 5.01 -8.07 -5.08
CA VAL A 48 4.22 -9.20 -4.57
C VAL A 48 4.60 -9.50 -3.13
N GLN A 49 5.90 -9.51 -2.81
CA GLN A 49 6.37 -9.68 -1.44
C GLN A 49 5.85 -8.59 -0.49
N PHE A 50 5.88 -7.33 -0.92
CA PHE A 50 5.29 -6.23 -0.15
C PHE A 50 3.79 -6.42 0.06
N THR A 51 3.05 -6.75 -1.00
CA THR A 51 1.59 -6.91 -0.93
C THR A 51 1.21 -8.06 -0.01
N GLY A 52 1.93 -9.18 -0.07
CA GLY A 52 1.75 -10.32 0.83
C GLY A 52 2.08 -9.97 2.29
N LEU A 53 3.17 -9.23 2.52
CA LEU A 53 3.51 -8.72 3.85
C LEU A 53 2.40 -7.82 4.40
N LEU A 54 1.90 -6.87 3.59
CA LEU A 54 0.82 -5.98 3.99
C LEU A 54 -0.46 -6.76 4.33
N MET A 55 -0.80 -7.79 3.55
CA MET A 55 -1.93 -8.68 3.84
C MET A 55 -1.79 -9.36 5.21
N VAL A 56 -0.61 -9.89 5.54
CA VAL A 56 -0.33 -10.49 6.85
C VAL A 56 -0.45 -9.44 7.96
N MET A 57 0.11 -8.25 7.77
CA MET A 57 0.03 -7.17 8.73
C MET A 57 -1.42 -6.74 8.99
N VAL A 58 -2.25 -6.61 7.94
CA VAL A 58 -3.66 -6.26 8.07
C VAL A 58 -4.43 -7.37 8.79
N LYS A 59 -4.15 -8.64 8.49
CA LYS A 59 -4.81 -9.79 9.13
C LYS A 59 -4.52 -9.87 10.63
N HIS A 60 -3.28 -9.58 11.04
CA HIS A 60 -2.81 -9.71 12.42
C HIS A 60 -2.70 -8.38 13.16
N ARG A 61 -3.29 -7.31 12.62
CA ARG A 61 -3.21 -5.97 13.22
C ARG A 61 -3.88 -5.93 14.60
N PRO A 62 -3.35 -5.11 15.53
CA PRO A 62 -4.06 -4.80 16.76
C PRO A 62 -5.28 -3.91 16.47
N VAL A 63 -6.33 -4.07 17.27
CA VAL A 63 -7.52 -3.21 17.25
C VAL A 63 -7.76 -2.71 18.68
N PRO A 64 -7.52 -1.42 18.98
CA PRO A 64 -7.13 -0.34 18.06
C PRO A 64 -5.66 -0.44 17.57
N PRO A 65 -5.29 0.29 16.50
CA PRO A 65 -3.90 0.39 16.05
C PRO A 65 -2.96 0.89 17.16
N THR A 66 -1.74 0.35 17.19
CA THR A 66 -0.67 0.75 18.12
C THR A 66 0.44 1.50 17.39
N GLU A 67 1.24 2.27 18.14
CA GLU A 67 2.43 2.93 17.59
C GLU A 67 3.40 1.91 16.94
N GLU A 68 3.59 0.76 17.56
CA GLU A 68 4.41 -0.33 17.01
C GLU A 68 3.89 -0.80 15.65
N SER A 69 2.57 -0.99 15.51
CA SER A 69 1.96 -1.40 14.24
C SER A 69 2.10 -0.34 13.15
N ALA A 70 2.03 0.95 13.52
CA ALA A 70 2.26 2.08 12.62
C ALA A 70 3.74 2.18 12.17
N GLN A 71 4.68 1.99 13.09
CA GLN A 71 6.11 1.96 12.78
C GLN A 71 6.45 0.78 11.87
N ALA A 72 5.95 -0.42 12.18
CA ALA A 72 6.15 -1.59 11.34
C ALA A 72 5.64 -1.36 9.90
N PHE A 73 4.46 -0.75 9.75
CA PHE A 73 3.90 -0.40 8.44
C PHE A 73 4.80 0.59 7.69
N THR A 74 5.27 1.62 8.38
CA THR A 74 6.15 2.65 7.81
C THR A 74 7.48 2.04 7.36
N MET A 75 8.08 1.14 8.15
CA MET A 75 9.30 0.43 7.80
C MET A 75 9.10 -0.46 6.57
N ALA A 76 7.99 -1.19 6.50
CA ALA A 76 7.65 -1.99 5.32
C ALA A 76 7.52 -1.10 4.07
N LYS A 77 6.75 -0.01 4.15
CA LYS A 77 6.61 0.95 3.04
C LYS A 77 7.96 1.49 2.56
N SER A 78 8.84 1.89 3.47
CA SER A 78 10.17 2.41 3.15
C SER A 78 11.07 1.35 2.49
N LYS A 79 11.06 0.12 3.02
CA LYS A 79 11.86 -1.00 2.47
C LYS A 79 11.50 -1.32 1.03
N PHE A 80 10.22 -1.16 0.67
CA PHE A 80 9.70 -1.48 -0.66
C PHE A 80 9.40 -0.24 -1.52
N ALA A 81 9.93 0.93 -1.14
CA ALA A 81 9.64 2.21 -1.82
C ALA A 81 9.91 2.17 -3.33
N ASN A 82 11.01 1.54 -3.77
CA ASN A 82 11.34 1.40 -5.19
C ASN A 82 10.31 0.56 -5.96
N SER A 83 9.74 -0.48 -5.33
CA SER A 83 8.70 -1.30 -5.95
C SER A 83 7.38 -0.54 -6.05
N LEU A 84 7.05 0.26 -5.03
CA LEU A 84 5.87 1.11 -5.00
C LEU A 84 5.97 2.30 -5.96
N ALA A 85 7.17 2.78 -6.26
CA ALA A 85 7.42 3.88 -7.20
C ALA A 85 7.15 3.52 -8.67
N ARG A 86 6.96 2.23 -8.99
CA ARG A 86 6.64 1.75 -10.35
C ARG A 86 5.28 2.25 -10.85
N ASP A 87 4.36 2.56 -9.93
CA ASP A 87 3.05 3.13 -10.25
C ASP A 87 2.60 4.08 -9.12
N PRO A 88 2.43 5.38 -9.38
CA PRO A 88 1.98 6.36 -8.39
C PRO A 88 0.68 5.99 -7.69
N GLU A 89 -0.22 5.26 -8.36
CA GLU A 89 -1.51 4.85 -7.79
C GLU A 89 -1.32 3.87 -6.62
N LEU A 90 -0.31 2.98 -6.69
CA LEU A 90 0.01 2.03 -5.62
C LEU A 90 0.33 2.75 -4.31
N ASN A 91 1.13 3.82 -4.37
CA ASN A 91 1.49 4.56 -3.18
C ASN A 91 0.25 5.22 -2.54
N GLN A 92 -0.70 5.72 -3.33
CA GLN A 92 -1.96 6.27 -2.81
C GLN A 92 -2.81 5.19 -2.12
N MET A 93 -2.93 4.00 -2.73
CA MET A 93 -3.65 2.88 -2.13
C MET A 93 -3.02 2.41 -0.82
N VAL A 94 -1.68 2.35 -0.77
CA VAL A 94 -0.92 2.00 0.43
C VAL A 94 -1.12 3.04 1.53
N VAL A 95 -1.10 4.34 1.20
CA VAL A 95 -1.37 5.41 2.19
C VAL A 95 -2.76 5.24 2.80
N ARG A 96 -3.79 5.03 1.98
CA ARG A 96 -5.17 4.80 2.45
C ARG A 96 -5.29 3.54 3.31
N ALA A 97 -4.53 2.49 3.00
CA ALA A 97 -4.44 1.30 3.85
C ALA A 97 -3.75 1.61 5.19
N GLY A 98 -2.68 2.42 5.17
CA GLY A 98 -1.98 2.95 6.35
C GLY A 98 -2.92 3.68 7.31
N GLU A 99 -3.68 4.64 6.78
CA GLU A 99 -4.70 5.39 7.51
C GLU A 99 -5.73 4.46 8.15
N ARG A 100 -6.28 3.54 7.36
CA ARG A 100 -7.39 2.68 7.79
C ARG A 100 -6.99 1.63 8.82
N TYR A 101 -5.88 0.93 8.60
CA TYR A 101 -5.55 -0.26 9.39
C TYR A 101 -4.49 0.00 10.46
N PHE A 102 -3.69 1.06 10.32
CA PHE A 102 -2.55 1.32 11.18
C PHE A 102 -2.59 2.71 11.83
N GLY A 103 -3.65 3.49 11.62
CA GLY A 103 -3.82 4.81 12.24
C GLY A 103 -2.76 5.82 11.79
N ILE A 104 -2.15 5.62 10.62
CA ILE A 104 -1.21 6.60 10.06
C ILE A 104 -2.00 7.87 9.74
N VAL A 105 -1.68 8.96 10.40
CA VAL A 105 -2.15 10.29 9.98
C VAL A 105 -1.21 10.72 8.85
N PRO A 106 -1.72 11.00 7.63
CA PRO A 106 -0.88 11.52 6.56
C PRO A 106 -0.27 12.83 7.07
N ALA A 107 1.04 13.00 6.85
CA ALA A 107 1.69 14.27 7.16
C ALA A 107 0.88 15.39 6.52
N ALA A 108 0.49 16.39 7.31
CA ALA A 108 -0.15 17.58 6.78
C ALA A 108 0.69 18.08 5.60
N PRO A 109 0.08 18.51 4.49
CA PRO A 109 0.85 18.98 3.34
C PRO A 109 1.76 20.11 3.82
N ALA A 110 3.06 19.81 3.90
CA ALA A 110 4.10 20.76 4.25
C ALA A 110 4.21 21.74 3.08
N GLY A 111 3.35 22.75 3.08
CA GLY A 111 3.18 23.67 1.95
C GLY A 111 1.73 23.90 1.51
N GLY A 112 0.75 23.84 2.41
CA GLY A 112 -0.53 24.49 2.15
C GLY A 112 -0.31 25.99 1.84
N LEU A 113 -1.16 26.58 0.99
CA LEU A 113 -1.10 27.98 0.55
C LEU A 113 -0.82 28.98 1.69
N LEU A 114 -1.32 28.71 2.91
CA LEU A 114 -1.04 29.51 4.11
C LEU A 114 0.43 29.47 4.56
N GLY A 115 1.10 28.32 4.47
CA GLY A 115 2.53 28.19 4.76
C GLY A 115 3.38 28.91 3.72
N SER A 116 2.98 28.85 2.45
CA SER A 116 3.62 29.62 1.37
C SER A 116 3.41 31.13 1.52
N ILE A 117 2.21 31.58 1.91
CA ILE A 117 1.92 33.01 2.16
C ILE A 117 2.70 33.53 3.37
N MET A 118 2.75 32.77 4.47
CA MET A 118 3.49 33.20 5.67
C MET A 118 5.00 33.25 5.43
N SER A 119 5.55 32.34 4.61
CA SER A 119 6.97 32.37 4.20
C SER A 119 7.30 33.50 3.21
N MET A 120 6.31 34.05 2.50
CA MET A 120 6.52 35.17 1.57
C MET A 120 6.29 36.54 2.23
N LEU A 121 5.62 36.59 3.38
CA LEU A 121 5.38 37.80 4.17
C LEU A 121 6.41 38.01 5.29
N GLY A 122 7.43 37.14 5.38
CA GLY A 122 8.57 37.23 6.30
C GLY A 122 9.82 37.74 5.61
#